data_AF-A0A0G4LQZ7-F1
#
_entry.id   AF-A0A0G4LQZ7-F1
#
_cell.length_a   1.000
_cell.length_b   1.000
_cell.length_c   1.000
_cell.angle_alpha   90.00
_cell.angle_beta   90.00
_cell.angle_gamma   90.00
#
_symmetry.space_group_name_H-M   'P 1'
#
loop_
_entity.id
_entity.type
_entity.pdbx_description
1 polymer ?
#
loop_
_entity_poly.entity_id
_entity_poly.type
_entity_poly.pdbx_seq_one_letter_code
_entity_poly.pdbx_strand_id
1 'polypeptide(L)'
;MGKSGRASGDESFVLKCVPRPFYDLSLRLLAEFAGSRRLRMHIDCNPEEGILVYPYFRGTLLALVQDDPDFPPAERKKILRHVKPDNILVNWTCDKEGNKTVTDIALGDFDIASKSDTGEPH
;
A
#
# COMPACT_ATOMS: atom_id res chain seq x y z
N MET A 1 1.30 -24.42 6.02
CA MET A 1 1.62 -25.20 4.80
C MET A 1 0.81 -24.62 3.65
N GLY A 2 1.29 -24.32 2.43
CA GLY A 2 2.47 -24.75 1.69
C GLY A 2 2.07 -24.93 0.22
N LYS A 3 2.14 -23.83 -0.55
CA LYS A 3 2.14 -23.64 -2.02
C LYS A 3 1.37 -24.61 -2.95
N SER A 4 0.47 -24.05 -3.76
CA SER A 4 0.24 -24.54 -5.13
C SER A 4 0.24 -23.35 -6.08
N GLY A 5 1.35 -23.17 -6.79
CA GLY A 5 1.45 -22.25 -7.91
C GLY A 5 1.13 -23.01 -9.19
N ARG A 6 0.10 -22.57 -9.91
CA ARG A 6 -0.14 -22.97 -11.30
C ARG A 6 0.28 -21.81 -12.20
N ALA A 7 1.26 -22.07 -13.06
CA ALA A 7 1.74 -21.11 -14.04
C ALA A 7 0.85 -21.15 -15.28
N SER A 8 0.22 -20.02 -15.58
CA SER A 8 -0.16 -19.63 -16.94
C SER A 8 0.26 -18.18 -17.07
N GLY A 9 1.38 -17.95 -17.78
CA GLY A 9 2.10 -16.68 -17.79
C GLY A 9 3.06 -16.55 -16.61
N ASP A 10 4.17 -15.84 -16.81
CA ASP A 10 5.23 -15.55 -15.83
C ASP A 10 4.75 -14.66 -14.65
N GLU A 11 3.44 -14.52 -14.50
CA GLU A 11 2.81 -13.66 -13.53
C GLU A 11 2.53 -14.43 -12.24
N SER A 12 3.14 -13.96 -11.15
CA SER A 12 2.86 -14.48 -9.81
C SER A 12 1.66 -13.76 -9.21
N PHE A 13 0.85 -14.50 -8.46
CA PHE A 13 -0.31 -13.96 -7.75
C PHE A 13 -0.34 -14.43 -6.30
N VAL A 14 -1.07 -13.69 -5.47
CA VAL A 14 -1.37 -14.08 -4.09
C VAL A 14 -2.84 -14.45 -3.99
N LEU A 15 -3.10 -15.68 -3.57
CA LEU A 15 -4.45 -16.16 -3.26
C LEU A 15 -4.71 -15.96 -1.78
N LYS A 16 -5.84 -15.34 -1.43
CA LYS A 16 -6.27 -15.16 -0.05
C LYS A 16 -7.66 -15.74 0.12
N CYS A 17 -7.76 -16.89 0.80
CA CYS A 17 -9.03 -17.41 1.29
C CYS A 17 -9.44 -16.59 2.52
N VAL A 18 -10.62 -15.97 2.49
CA VAL A 18 -11.09 -15.11 3.58
C VAL A 18 -12.52 -15.46 4.01
N PRO A 19 -12.89 -15.27 5.28
CA PRO A 19 -14.27 -15.41 5.72
C PRO A 19 -15.20 -14.45 4.97
N ARG A 20 -16.47 -14.85 4.80
CA ARG A 20 -17.45 -14.12 3.98
C ARG A 20 -17.56 -12.61 4.27
N PRO A 21 -17.58 -12.14 5.54
CA PRO A 21 -17.65 -10.70 5.80
C PRO A 21 -16.48 -9.90 5.21
N PHE A 22 -15.27 -10.48 5.20
CA PHE A 22 -14.09 -9.84 4.62
C PHE A 22 -14.09 -9.90 3.09
N TYR A 23 -14.61 -11.00 2.52
CA TYR A 23 -14.81 -11.11 1.08
C TYR A 23 -15.75 -10.02 0.58
N ASP A 24 -16.93 -9.89 1.19
CA ASP A 24 -17.94 -8.90 0.80
C ASP A 24 -17.46 -7.46 1.05
N LEU A 25 -16.68 -7.22 2.13
CA LEU A 25 -15.99 -5.94 2.33
C LEU A 25 -15.00 -5.67 1.20
N SER A 26 -14.20 -6.65 0.81
CA SER A 26 -13.22 -6.45 -0.26
C SER A 26 -13.88 -6.14 -1.61
N LEU A 27 -15.03 -6.74 -1.93
CA LEU A 27 -15.78 -6.42 -3.14
C LEU A 27 -16.30 -4.98 -3.13
N ARG A 28 -16.82 -4.52 -1.98
CA ARG A 28 -17.27 -3.13 -1.82
C ARG A 28 -16.12 -2.14 -2.00
N LEU A 29 -14.96 -2.43 -1.39
CA LEU A 29 -13.76 -1.62 -1.57
C LEU A 29 -13.30 -1.62 -3.04
N LEU A 30 -13.39 -2.75 -3.76
CA LEU A 30 -13.06 -2.76 -5.19
C LEU A 30 -13.99 -1.86 -5.98
N ALA A 31 -15.30 -1.90 -5.73
CA ALA A 31 -16.26 -1.02 -6.43
C ALA A 31 -15.98 0.47 -6.16
N GLU A 32 -15.61 0.82 -4.93
CA GLU A 32 -15.30 2.21 -4.54
C GLU A 32 -13.95 2.69 -5.09
N PHE A 33 -12.94 1.81 -5.13
CA PHE A 33 -11.55 2.17 -5.41
C PHE A 33 -10.96 1.52 -6.68
N ALA A 34 -11.78 0.99 -7.60
CA ALA A 34 -11.33 0.26 -8.80
C ALA A 34 -10.30 1.02 -9.65
N GLY A 35 -10.30 2.36 -9.63
CA GLY A 35 -9.34 3.20 -10.35
C GLY A 35 -8.09 3.60 -9.56
N SER A 36 -7.99 3.21 -8.29
CA SER A 36 -6.88 3.60 -7.44
C SER A 36 -5.61 2.88 -7.83
N ARG A 37 -4.58 3.65 -8.24
CA ARG A 37 -3.24 3.12 -8.48
C ARG A 37 -2.39 2.99 -7.20
N ARG A 38 -2.95 3.39 -6.05
CA ARG A 38 -2.23 3.48 -4.78
C ARG A 38 -2.63 2.40 -3.78
N LEU A 39 -3.83 1.85 -3.93
CA LEU A 39 -4.31 0.74 -3.10
C LEU A 39 -4.10 -0.59 -3.84
N ARG A 40 -3.63 -1.60 -3.11
CA ARG A 40 -3.53 -2.95 -3.64
C ARG A 40 -4.91 -3.60 -3.58
N MET A 41 -5.58 -3.68 -4.72
CA MET A 41 -6.87 -4.34 -4.86
C MET A 41 -6.70 -5.76 -5.43
N HIS A 42 -7.70 -6.61 -5.18
CA HIS A 42 -7.75 -7.90 -5.87
C HIS A 42 -8.11 -7.65 -7.34
N ILE A 43 -7.54 -8.45 -8.23
CA ILE A 43 -7.73 -8.37 -9.68
C ILE A 43 -8.71 -9.42 -10.20
N ASP A 44 -8.98 -10.44 -9.38
CA ASP A 44 -9.92 -11.52 -9.68
C ASP A 44 -10.41 -12.15 -8.35
N CYS A 45 -11.46 -12.96 -8.42
CA CYS A 45 -12.04 -13.62 -7.26
C CYS A 45 -12.78 -14.92 -7.61
N ASN A 46 -12.82 -15.86 -6.66
CA ASN A 46 -13.72 -17.01 -6.70
C ASN A 46 -14.75 -16.88 -5.55
N PRO A 47 -16.02 -16.60 -5.86
CA PRO A 47 -17.06 -16.38 -4.86
C PRO A 47 -17.54 -17.65 -4.17
N GLU A 48 -17.39 -18.82 -4.80
CA GLU A 48 -17.80 -20.12 -4.23
C GLU A 48 -16.85 -20.51 -3.10
N GLU A 49 -15.56 -20.35 -3.34
CA GLU A 49 -14.48 -20.71 -2.40
C GLU A 49 -14.05 -19.54 -1.48
N GLY A 50 -14.62 -18.34 -1.67
CA GLY A 50 -14.25 -17.15 -0.90
C GLY A 50 -12.79 -16.71 -1.10
N ILE A 51 -12.26 -16.89 -2.31
CA ILE A 51 -10.86 -16.59 -2.66
C ILE A 51 -10.76 -15.25 -3.36
N LEU A 52 -9.82 -14.41 -2.93
CA LEU A 52 -9.44 -13.17 -3.59
C LEU A 52 -8.04 -13.33 -4.20
N VAL A 53 -7.88 -12.91 -5.45
CA VAL A 53 -6.62 -12.99 -6.20
C VAL A 53 -5.99 -11.60 -6.27
N TYR A 54 -4.79 -11.45 -5.71
CA TYR A 54 -4.06 -10.18 -5.69
C TYR A 54 -2.81 -10.24 -6.56
N PRO A 55 -2.42 -9.11 -7.19
CA PRO A 55 -1.13 -8.99 -7.87
C PRO A 55 -0.01 -9.24 -6.87
N TYR A 56 1.02 -9.98 -7.27
CA TYR A 56 2.18 -10.25 -6.43
C TYR A 56 3.17 -9.08 -6.46
N PHE A 57 3.62 -8.67 -5.28
CA PHE A 57 4.73 -7.72 -5.12
C PHE A 57 5.92 -8.48 -4.56
N ARG A 58 7.13 -8.19 -5.06
CA ARG A 58 8.35 -8.93 -4.69
C ARG A 58 8.75 -8.81 -3.21
N GLY A 59 8.36 -7.73 -2.54
CA GLY A 59 8.71 -7.49 -1.15
C GLY A 59 8.18 -6.17 -0.62
N THR A 60 8.63 -5.79 0.57
CA THR A 60 8.33 -4.51 1.21
C THR A 60 9.46 -3.51 0.94
N LEU A 61 9.18 -2.21 1.05
CA LEU A 61 10.21 -1.17 0.95
C LEU A 61 11.30 -1.35 2.02
N LEU A 62 10.90 -1.73 3.24
CA LEU A 62 11.84 -1.96 4.33
C LEU A 62 12.82 -3.09 4.00
N ALA A 63 12.30 -4.23 3.54
CA ALA A 63 13.15 -5.36 3.13
C ALA A 63 14.08 -4.95 1.98
N LEU A 64 13.59 -4.22 0.98
CA LEU A 64 14.40 -3.75 -0.14
C LEU A 64 15.60 -2.89 0.30
N VAL A 65 15.38 -1.95 1.22
CA VAL A 65 16.45 -1.04 1.70
C VAL A 65 17.39 -1.75 2.67
N GLN A 66 16.91 -2.74 3.42
CA GLN A 66 17.75 -3.57 4.29
C GLN A 66 18.64 -4.52 3.49
N ASP A 67 18.11 -5.11 2.41
CA ASP A 67 18.83 -6.02 1.52
C ASP A 67 19.83 -5.28 0.62
N ASP A 68 19.52 -4.03 0.24
CA ASP A 68 20.38 -3.16 -0.57
C ASP A 68 20.55 -1.76 0.06
N PRO A 69 21.51 -1.60 1.00
CA PRO A 69 21.80 -0.31 1.65
C PRO A 69 22.28 0.77 0.68
N ASP A 70 22.73 0.41 -0.52
CA ASP A 70 23.19 1.31 -1.58
C ASP A 70 22.11 1.58 -2.64
N PHE A 71 20.87 1.09 -2.41
CA PHE A 71 19.74 1.27 -3.32
C PHE A 71 19.64 2.73 -3.80
N PRO A 72 19.53 3.01 -5.11
CA PRO A 72 19.74 4.35 -5.64
C PRO A 72 18.88 5.45 -4.95
N PRO A 73 19.49 6.56 -4.48
CA PRO A 73 18.75 7.65 -3.82
C PRO A 73 17.62 8.23 -4.68
N ALA A 74 17.77 8.22 -6.01
CA ALA A 74 16.73 8.66 -6.95
C ALA A 74 15.46 7.78 -6.87
N GLU A 75 15.62 6.45 -6.80
CA GLU A 75 14.49 5.53 -6.66
C GLU A 75 13.89 5.61 -5.25
N ARG A 76 14.68 5.79 -4.19
CA ARG A 76 14.16 6.08 -2.83
C ARG A 76 13.27 7.32 -2.83
N LYS A 77 13.72 8.42 -3.45
CA LYS A 77 12.95 9.66 -3.58
C LYS A 77 11.66 9.43 -4.36
N LYS A 78 11.70 8.65 -5.44
CA LYS A 78 10.51 8.29 -6.24
C LYS A 78 9.49 7.55 -5.40
N ILE A 79 9.92 6.60 -4.57
CA ILE A 79 9.04 5.85 -3.66
C ILE A 79 8.42 6.80 -2.62
N LEU A 80 9.21 7.66 -1.99
CA LEU A 80 8.73 8.64 -1.01
C LEU A 80 7.73 9.64 -1.61
N ARG A 81 7.83 9.99 -2.90
CA ARG A 81 6.83 10.85 -3.58
C ARG A 81 5.44 10.20 -3.72
N HIS A 82 5.35 8.88 -3.61
CA HIS A 82 4.06 8.18 -3.62
C HIS A 82 3.42 8.11 -2.23
N VAL A 83 4.18 8.41 -1.18
CA VAL A 83 3.66 8.76 0.14
C VAL A 83 3.25 10.24 0.09
N LYS A 84 2.06 10.59 0.56
CA LYS A 84 1.61 12.00 0.58
C LYS A 84 2.63 12.80 1.42
N PRO A 85 3.31 13.82 0.86
CA PRO A 85 4.35 14.53 1.61
C PRO A 85 3.84 15.17 2.90
N ASP A 86 2.56 15.56 2.94
CA ASP A 86 1.90 16.08 4.15
C ASP A 86 1.84 15.06 5.30
N ASN A 87 2.00 13.77 5.00
CA ASN A 87 2.03 12.69 5.97
C ASN A 87 3.47 12.39 6.45
N ILE A 88 4.46 13.18 6.01
CA ILE A 88 5.85 13.11 6.48
C ILE A 88 6.10 14.30 7.39
N LEU A 89 6.12 14.05 8.70
CA LEU A 89 6.42 15.05 9.72
C LEU A 89 7.94 15.16 9.87
N VAL A 90 8.46 16.39 9.88
CA VAL A 90 9.90 16.65 9.99
C VAL A 90 10.19 17.69 11.06
N ASN A 91 11.13 17.39 11.94
CA ASN A 91 11.79 18.40 12.78
C ASN A 91 13.08 18.85 12.10
N TRP A 92 13.42 20.12 12.26
CA TRP A 92 14.65 20.69 11.73
C TRP A 92 15.17 21.79 12.63
N THR A 93 16.48 21.97 12.62
CA THR A 93 17.17 23.10 13.25
C THR A 93 17.77 24.01 12.20
N CYS A 94 17.91 25.29 12.53
CA CYS A 94 18.60 26.27 11.71
C CYS A 94 19.89 26.68 12.41
N ASP A 95 21.01 26.68 11.69
CA ASP A 95 22.22 27.30 12.20
C ASP A 95 22.18 28.83 12.04
N LYS A 96 23.25 29.49 12.50
CA LYS A 96 23.41 30.96 12.42
C LYS A 96 23.62 31.48 10.98
N GLU A 97 24.00 30.60 10.06
CA GLU A 97 24.22 30.91 8.64
C GLU A 97 22.94 30.72 7.80
N GLY A 98 21.88 30.19 8.41
CA GLY A 98 20.59 29.96 7.77
C GLY A 98 20.45 28.55 7.17
N ASN A 99 21.41 27.65 7.39
CA ASN A 99 21.33 26.29 6.89
C ASN A 99 20.37 25.46 7.74
N LYS A 100 19.47 24.75 7.07
CA LYS A 100 18.48 23.87 7.71
C LYS A 100 18.99 22.43 7.72
N THR A 101 18.98 21.81 8.90
CA THR A 101 19.31 20.39 9.07
C THR A 101 18.11 19.68 9.65
N VAL A 102 17.66 18.61 8.98
CA VAL A 102 16.58 17.74 9.50
C VAL A 102 17.12 16.94 10.68
N THR A 103 16.44 17.02 11.82
CA THR A 103 16.85 16.35 13.07
C THR A 103 16.01 15.13 13.40
N ASP A 104 14.76 15.08 12.92
CA ASP A 104 13.87 13.95 13.13
C ASP A 104 12.83 13.84 12.01
N ILE A 105 12.36 12.62 11.74
CA ILE A 105 11.39 12.31 10.69
C ILE A 105 10.40 11.25 11.19
N ALA A 106 9.11 11.51 11.03
CA ALA A 106 8.05 10.55 11.34
C ALA A 106 7.02 10.46 10.20
N LEU A 107 6.43 9.28 10.01
CA LEU A 107 5.23 9.11 9.17
C LEU A 107 3.99 9.32 10.05
N GLY A 108 3.11 10.22 9.62
CA GLY A 108 1.83 10.50 10.25
C GLY A 108 0.64 9.98 9.43
N ASP A 109 -0.56 10.20 9.97
CA ASP A 109 -1.83 9.98 9.25
C ASP A 109 -2.10 8.52 8.83
N PHE A 110 -1.92 7.60 9.78
CA PHE A 110 -2.41 6.21 9.67
C PHE A 110 -3.89 6.05 10.11
N ASP A 111 -4.53 7.13 10.60
CA ASP A 111 -5.85 7.12 11.23
C ASP A 111 -7.02 7.51 10.30
N ILE A 112 -6.78 8.06 9.10
CA ILE A 112 -7.87 8.48 8.20
C ILE A 112 -8.19 7.39 7.18
N ALA A 113 -9.00 6.43 7.60
CA ALA A 113 -9.92 5.70 6.74
C ALA A 113 -11.34 5.90 7.28
N SER A 114 -11.93 7.07 7.01
CA SER A 114 -13.34 7.32 7.31
C SER A 114 -14.21 6.66 6.25
N LYS A 115 -15.06 5.73 6.66
CA LYS A 115 -16.19 5.23 5.86
C LYS A 115 -17.13 6.41 5.61
N SER A 116 -17.31 6.83 4.35
CA SER A 116 -18.39 7.74 4.00
C SER A 116 -19.70 6.97 4.07
N ASP A 117 -20.50 7.20 5.10
CA ASP A 117 -21.89 6.80 5.06
C ASP A 117 -22.63 7.81 4.18
N THR A 118 -22.98 7.38 2.96
CA THR A 118 -23.88 8.11 2.07
C THR A 118 -25.26 8.15 2.72
N GLY A 119 -25.58 9.25 3.39
CA GLY A 119 -26.93 9.59 3.82
C GLY A 119 -27.78 10.02 2.62
N GLU A 120 -28.98 9.48 2.55
CA GLU A 120 -29.97 9.47 1.46
C GLU A 120 -30.46 10.82 0.88
N PRO A 121 -31.12 10.79 -0.31
CA PRO A 121 -31.54 11.97 -1.05
C PRO A 121 -32.82 12.63 -0.48
N HIS A 122 -32.92 13.94 -0.66
CA HIS A 122 -34.17 14.69 -0.61
C HIS A 122 -34.59 15.09 -2.02
#